data_AF-A0A1M7YN64-F1
#
_entry.id   AF-A0A1M7YN64-F1
#
_cell.length_a   1.000
_cell.length_b   1.000
_cell.length_c   1.000
_cell.angle_alpha   90.00
_cell.angle_beta   90.00
_cell.angle_gamma   90.00
#
_symmetry.space_group_name_H-M   'P 1'
#
loop_
_entity.id
_entity.type
_entity.pdbx_description
1 polymer ?
#
loop_
_entity_poly.entity_id
_entity_poly.type
_entity_poly.pdbx_seq_one_letter_code
_entity_poly.pdbx_strand_id
1 'polypeptide(L)'
;MAINMQNLIRIIKEQKLILDIINVVIGILTVILAVIYFLHPKNYGILISVLLLAGTVNVLNGVKRVKDHNNKASIGFFVVGAFVYLMSAFLLFQF
;
A
#
# COMPACT_ATOMS: atom_id res chain seq x y z
N MET A 1 -21.16 21.77 14.59
CA MET A 1 -19.79 22.33 14.63
C MET A 1 -19.13 22.02 13.29
N ALA A 2 -19.01 22.99 12.39
CA ALA A 2 -18.37 22.76 11.08
C ALA A 2 -16.86 22.70 11.27
N ILE A 3 -16.23 21.58 10.92
CA ILE A 3 -14.78 21.45 10.98
C ILE A 3 -14.20 22.26 9.81
N ASN A 4 -13.44 23.30 10.12
CA ASN A 4 -12.71 24.10 9.14
C ASN A 4 -11.64 23.22 8.46
N MET A 5 -11.52 23.31 7.13
CA MET A 5 -10.53 22.55 6.34
C MET A 5 -9.09 22.74 6.85
N GLN A 6 -8.76 23.93 7.37
CA GLN A 6 -7.45 24.19 7.98
C GLN A 6 -7.21 23.36 9.25
N ASN A 7 -8.24 23.17 10.09
CA ASN A 7 -8.16 22.34 11.29
C ASN A 7 -7.99 20.85 10.92
N LEU A 8 -8.67 20.41 9.85
CA LEU A 8 -8.56 19.04 9.33
C LEU A 8 -7.14 18.71 8.86
N ILE A 9 -6.53 19.59 8.06
CA ILE A 9 -5.14 19.44 7.60
C ILE A 9 -4.16 19.40 8.78
N ARG A 10 -4.39 20.23 9.82
CA ARG A 10 -3.55 20.24 11.02
C ARG A 10 -3.63 18.92 11.78
N ILE A 11 -4.84 18.42 12.03
CA ILE A 11 -5.07 17.14 12.72
C ILE A 11 -4.43 15.98 11.96
N ILE A 12 -4.57 15.94 10.63
CA ILE A 12 -3.96 14.89 9.79
C ILE A 12 -2.43 14.86 9.95
N LYS A 13 -1.80 16.04 10.00
CA LYS A 13 -0.34 16.16 10.19
C LYS A 13 0.08 15.78 11.61
N GLU A 14 -0.61 16.32 12.63
CA GLU A 14 -0.31 16.07 14.04
C GLU A 14 -0.47 14.59 14.41
N GLN A 15 -1.51 13.94 13.91
CA GLN A 15 -1.80 12.53 14.19
C GLN A 15 -1.05 11.55 13.27
N LYS A 16 -0.14 12.03 12.43
CA LYS A 16 0.61 11.21 11.45
C LYS A 16 -0.28 10.36 10.53
N LEU A 17 -1.54 10.76 10.30
CA LEU A 17 -2.55 10.01 9.56
C LEU A 17 -2.32 9.95 8.04
N ILE A 18 -1.39 10.75 7.52
CA ILE A 18 -1.09 10.83 6.08
C ILE A 18 -0.81 9.45 5.48
N LEU A 19 0.01 8.62 6.15
CA LEU A 19 0.35 7.29 5.66
C LEU A 19 -0.88 6.35 5.65
N ASP A 20 -1.79 6.51 6.61
CA ASP A 20 -3.02 5.71 6.66
C ASP A 20 -3.97 6.08 5.54
N ILE A 21 -4.14 7.37 5.26
CA ILE A 21 -4.97 7.86 4.16
C ILE A 21 -4.42 7.34 2.82
N ILE A 22 -3.11 7.42 2.60
CA ILE A 22 -2.47 6.89 1.38
C ILE A 22 -2.73 5.38 1.26
N ASN A 23 -2.56 4.61 2.35
CA ASN A 23 -2.80 3.17 2.34
C ASN A 23 -4.25 2.81 2.05
N VAL A 24 -5.22 3.57 2.57
CA VAL A 24 -6.65 3.37 2.25
C VAL A 24 -6.91 3.59 0.76
N VAL A 25 -6.39 4.66 0.18
CA VAL A 25 -6.55 4.95 -1.25
C VAL A 25 -5.92 3.85 -2.11
N ILE A 26 -4.70 3.41 -1.78
CA ILE A 26 -4.03 2.30 -2.48
C ILE A 26 -4.81 0.99 -2.32
N GLY A 27 -5.35 0.73 -1.13
CA GLY A 27 -6.17 -0.46 -0.86
C GLY A 27 -7.43 -0.51 -1.72
N ILE A 28 -8.14 0.61 -1.85
CA ILE A 28 -9.31 0.72 -2.72
C ILE A 28 -8.93 0.47 -4.18
N LEU A 29 -7.86 1.10 -4.66
CA LEU A 29 -7.35 0.88 -6.01
C LEU A 29 -6.98 -0.59 -6.27
N THR A 30 -6.35 -1.23 -5.28
CA THR A 30 -5.96 -2.64 -5.33
C THR A 30 -7.18 -3.55 -5.48
N VAL A 31 -8.26 -3.29 -4.71
CA VAL A 31 -9.51 -4.06 -4.81
C VAL A 31 -10.13 -3.91 -6.19
N ILE A 32 -10.20 -2.69 -6.73
CA ILE A 32 -10.76 -2.44 -8.08
C ILE A 32 -9.97 -3.22 -9.14
N LEU A 33 -8.63 -3.14 -9.12
CA LEU A 33 -7.78 -3.86 -10.06
C LEU A 33 -7.88 -5.38 -9.90
N ALA A 34 -8.00 -5.88 -8.67
CA ALA A 34 -8.19 -7.31 -8.42
C ALA A 34 -9.51 -7.82 -9.01
N VAL A 35 -10.60 -7.06 -8.87
CA VAL A 35 -11.88 -7.37 -9.53
C VAL A 35 -11.73 -7.40 -11.04
N ILE A 36 -11.05 -6.41 -11.64
CA ILE A 36 -10.81 -6.39 -13.09
C ILE A 36 -9.98 -7.60 -13.53
N TYR A 37 -8.95 -7.98 -12.76
CA TYR A 37 -8.16 -9.17 -13.06
C TYR A 37 -9.02 -10.45 -13.04
N PHE A 38 -9.92 -10.60 -12.07
CA PHE A 38 -10.84 -11.75 -12.04
C PHE A 38 -11.78 -11.79 -13.26
N LEU A 39 -12.11 -10.64 -13.85
CA LEU A 39 -12.86 -10.56 -15.11
C LEU A 39 -11.99 -10.88 -16.34
N HIS A 40 -10.67 -10.61 -16.27
CA HIS A 40 -9.71 -10.83 -17.35
C HIS A 40 -8.44 -11.56 -16.86
N PRO A 41 -8.55 -12.84 -16.46
CA PRO A 41 -7.49 -13.54 -15.72
C PRO A 41 -6.20 -13.81 -16.52
N LYS A 42 -6.21 -13.56 -17.84
CA LYS A 42 -5.02 -13.67 -18.70
C LYS A 42 -4.26 -12.34 -18.84
N ASN A 43 -4.79 -11.25 -18.28
CA ASN A 43 -4.11 -9.96 -18.30
C ASN A 43 -3.19 -9.84 -17.08
N TYR A 44 -2.00 -10.41 -17.22
CA TYR A 44 -0.99 -10.42 -16.16
C TYR A 44 -0.47 -9.04 -15.78
N GLY A 45 -0.58 -8.04 -16.66
CA GLY A 45 -0.26 -6.65 -16.34
C GLY A 45 -1.11 -6.09 -15.19
N ILE A 46 -2.39 -6.51 -15.12
CA ILE A 46 -3.29 -6.11 -14.02
C ILE A 46 -2.86 -6.80 -12.73
N LEU A 47 -2.54 -8.10 -12.77
CA LEU A 47 -2.04 -8.83 -11.61
C LEU A 47 -0.73 -8.23 -11.07
N ILE A 48 0.20 -7.92 -11.95
CA ILE A 48 1.47 -7.27 -11.61
C ILE A 48 1.20 -5.92 -10.92
N SER A 49 0.27 -5.13 -11.45
CA SER A 49 -0.14 -3.85 -10.85
C SER A 49 -0.73 -4.03 -9.44
N VAL A 50 -1.61 -5.02 -9.24
CA VAL A 50 -2.17 -5.39 -7.93
C VAL A 50 -1.05 -5.75 -6.94
N LEU A 51 -0.09 -6.56 -7.36
CA LEU A 51 1.03 -6.96 -6.50
C LEU A 51 1.93 -5.77 -6.15
N LEU A 52 2.25 -4.89 -7.11
CA LEU A 52 3.04 -3.68 -6.83
C LEU A 52 2.34 -2.77 -5.80
N LEU A 53 1.03 -2.59 -5.91
CA LEU A 53 0.27 -1.80 -4.93
C LEU A 53 0.24 -2.48 -3.55
N ALA A 54 0.04 -3.80 -3.51
CA ALA A 54 0.06 -4.57 -2.27
C ALA A 54 1.43 -4.53 -1.57
N GLY A 55 2.52 -4.64 -2.33
CA GLY A 55 3.89 -4.46 -1.81
C GLY A 55 4.10 -3.07 -1.25
N THR A 56 3.60 -2.04 -1.94
CA THR A 56 3.69 -0.63 -1.52
C THR A 56 2.97 -0.38 -0.19
N VAL A 57 1.77 -0.92 0.01
CA VAL A 57 1.05 -0.81 1.30
C VAL A 57 1.87 -1.42 2.45
N ASN A 58 2.51 -2.57 2.22
CA ASN A 58 3.37 -3.19 3.22
C ASN A 58 4.59 -2.32 3.54
N VAL A 59 5.28 -1.77 2.53
CA VAL A 59 6.40 -0.85 2.76
C VAL A 59 5.96 0.40 3.54
N LEU A 60 4.83 1.02 3.18
CA LEU A 60 4.31 2.21 3.87
C LEU A 60 3.94 1.90 5.33
N ASN A 61 3.40 0.71 5.62
CA ASN A 61 3.17 0.24 6.99
C ASN A 61 4.48 0.03 7.77
N GLY A 62 5.52 -0.52 7.12
CA GLY A 62 6.86 -0.64 7.69
C GLY A 62 7.46 0.73 8.05
N VAL A 63 7.39 1.70 7.13
CA VAL A 63 7.82 3.09 7.34
C VAL A 63 7.08 3.73 8.51
N LYS A 64 5.76 3.53 8.60
CA LYS A 64 4.96 4.03 9.74
C LYS A 64 5.49 3.48 11.07
N ARG A 65 5.79 2.17 11.14
CA ARG A 65 6.32 1.55 12.36
C ARG A 65 7.72 2.04 12.73
N VAL A 66 8.58 2.31 11.76
CA VAL A 66 9.89 2.97 12.00
C VAL A 66 9.68 4.37 12.57
N LYS A 67 8.76 5.16 12.00
CA LYS A 67 8.43 6.51 12.49
C LYS A 67 7.87 6.52 13.92
N ASP A 68 7.27 5.41 14.34
CA ASP A 68 6.77 5.20 15.71
C ASP A 68 7.77 4.44 16.60
N HIS A 69 9.05 4.35 16.18
CA HIS A 69 10.16 3.71 16.91
C HIS A 69 9.94 2.21 17.23
N ASN A 70 9.04 1.55 16.51
CA ASN A 70 8.77 0.12 16.64
C ASN A 70 9.48 -0.66 15.51
N ASN A 71 10.80 -0.71 15.59
CA ASN A 71 11.65 -1.28 14.53
C ASN A 71 11.53 -2.82 14.42
N LYS A 72 11.16 -3.51 15.49
CA LYS A 72 10.94 -4.97 15.42
C LYS A 72 9.72 -5.32 14.57
N ALA A 73 8.64 -4.55 14.71
CA ALA A 73 7.43 -4.77 13.92
C ALA A 73 7.58 -4.31 12.46
N SER A 74 8.43 -3.31 12.18
CA SER A 74 8.62 -2.80 10.82
C SER A 74 9.28 -3.81 9.88
N ILE A 75 10.19 -4.64 10.40
CA ILE A 75 10.92 -5.64 9.61
C ILE A 75 9.94 -6.61 8.93
N GLY A 76 8.91 -7.09 9.63
CA GLY A 76 7.92 -7.99 9.05
C GLY A 76 7.20 -7.37 7.84
N PHE A 77 6.82 -6.10 7.94
CA PHE A 77 6.22 -5.37 6.83
C PHE A 77 7.18 -5.20 5.65
N PHE A 78 8.45 -4.89 5.89
CA PHE A 78 9.44 -4.79 4.81
C PHE A 78 9.73 -6.13 4.15
N VAL A 79 9.80 -7.22 4.92
CA VAL A 79 9.99 -8.57 4.38
C VAL A 79 8.82 -8.96 3.47
N VAL A 80 7.57 -8.75 3.91
CA VAL A 80 6.39 -9.02 3.10
C VAL A 80 6.38 -8.13 1.85
N GLY A 81 6.66 -6.83 2.00
CA GLY A 81 6.73 -5.90 0.87
C GLY A 81 7.78 -6.32 -0.17
N ALA A 82 8.99 -6.68 0.28
CA ALA A 82 10.07 -7.16 -0.58
C ALA A 82 9.68 -8.47 -1.28
N PHE A 83 9.09 -9.42 -0.56
CA PHE A 83 8.62 -10.68 -1.15
C PHE A 83 7.60 -10.44 -2.25
N VAL A 84 6.60 -9.58 -2.02
CA VAL A 84 5.57 -9.24 -3.02
C VAL A 84 6.18 -8.55 -4.24
N TYR A 85 7.16 -7.66 -4.05
CA TYR A 85 7.88 -7.05 -5.18
C TYR A 85 8.70 -8.07 -5.96
N LEU A 86 9.36 -9.02 -5.30
CA LEU A 86 10.08 -10.10 -5.97
C LEU A 86 9.13 -10.99 -6.77
N MET A 87 7.94 -11.31 -6.24
CA MET A 87 6.91 -12.05 -6.99
C MET A 87 6.45 -11.27 -8.23
N SER A 88 6.22 -9.97 -8.08
CA SER A 88 5.83 -9.09 -9.19
C SER A 88 6.91 -9.04 -10.28
N ALA A 89 8.18 -8.89 -9.89
CA ALA A 89 9.32 -8.91 -10.80
C ALA A 89 9.47 -10.28 -11.49
N PHE A 90 9.33 -11.37 -10.75
CA PHE A 90 9.37 -12.72 -11.31
C PHE A 90 8.28 -12.92 -12.37
N LEU A 91 7.05 -12.48 -12.10
CA LEU A 91 5.97 -12.52 -13.09
C LEU A 91 6.27 -11.68 -14.32
N LEU A 92 6.89 -10.51 -14.17
CA LEU A 92 7.32 -9.68 -15.32
C LEU A 92 8.31 -10.41 -16.24
N PHE A 93 9.14 -11.31 -15.72
CA PHE A 93 10.10 -12.09 -16.53
C PHE A 93 9.50 -13.34 -17.19
N GLN A 94 8.24 -13.67 -16.92
CA GLN A 94 7.56 -14.83 -17.52
C GLN A 94 6.73 -14.48 -18.77
N PHE A 95 6.60 -13.20 -19.10
CA PHE A 95 5.89 -12.68 -20.28
C PHE A 95 6.86 -11.98 -21.23
#